data_AF-A0A9N9GAP1-F1
#
_entry.id   AF-A0A9N9GAP1-F1
#
_cell.length_a   1.000
_cell.length_b   1.000
_cell.length_c   1.000
_cell.angle_alpha   90.00
_cell.angle_beta   90.00
_cell.angle_gamma   90.00
#
_symmetry.space_group_name_H-M   'P 1'
#
loop_
_entity.id
_entity.type
_entity.pdbx_description
1 polymer ?
#
loop_
_entity_poly.entity_id
_entity_poly.type
_entity_poly.pdbx_seq_one_letter_code
_entity_poly.pdbx_strand_id
1 'polypeptide(L)'
;MDREYTKFAFHYAKDYPEKTEDDAYAAYMASKQESTDAAFTKKVLHLAFQTEFQDIVQSSGYGKTRAIIQLATAQPLIYVCLHQVDSIGYPPMTPKSSEMLSDIEKAESIDDAKEIASQWLELIIWVFCDITETDKIAIFLDESFRLLENKKGGEKLAFHAIHRVLHMLSDYAYGILTDTNSSAANLAPWQEKIHQHEITNFASIHHSYTLQQWIAYSSLWVAKSHSNEYDNFCNIINLAKFKLLGGVATWHKLEKAEKRAAAVPVIASTAVLYVSPVSSIAVELVRTHMAILIAVDDSCKFLVITYPSEPLLSEAAFGLMSVESA
;
A
#
# COMPACT_ATOMS: atom_id res chain seq x y z
N MET A 1 2.89 31.51 17.84
CA MET A 1 3.71 30.52 18.55
C MET A 1 2.82 29.34 18.90
N ASP A 2 3.27 28.12 18.58
CA ASP A 2 2.54 26.88 18.84
C ASP A 2 2.35 26.69 20.35
N ARG A 3 1.09 26.49 20.79
CA ARG A 3 0.76 26.30 22.21
C ARG A 3 1.38 25.03 22.77
N GLU A 4 1.64 24.02 21.94
CA GLU A 4 2.33 22.80 22.36
C GLU A 4 3.81 23.05 22.62
N TYR A 5 4.48 23.80 21.74
CA TYR A 5 5.88 24.20 21.95
C TYR A 5 6.05 25.01 23.23
N THR A 6 5.16 25.98 23.50
CA THR A 6 5.28 26.79 24.73
C THR A 6 5.17 25.95 26.01
N LYS A 7 4.30 24.93 26.02
CA LYS A 7 4.20 24.00 27.15
C LYS A 7 5.45 23.11 27.26
N PHE A 8 5.91 22.57 26.14
CA PHE A 8 7.11 21.75 26.10
C PHE A 8 8.35 22.52 26.59
N ALA A 9 8.58 23.72 26.04
CA ALA A 9 9.71 24.58 26.40
C ALA A 9 9.69 24.96 27.88
N PHE A 10 8.52 25.19 28.47
CA PHE A 10 8.39 25.47 29.90
C PHE A 10 8.84 24.29 30.78
N HIS A 11 8.45 23.07 30.43
CA HIS A 11 8.89 21.87 31.15
C HIS A 11 10.38 21.58 30.90
N TYR A 12 10.82 21.70 29.66
CA TYR A 12 12.22 21.50 29.27
C TYR A 12 13.17 22.44 30.02
N ALA A 13 12.84 23.73 30.11
CA ALA A 13 13.65 24.72 30.84
C ALA A 13 13.67 24.48 32.36
N LYS A 14 12.63 23.87 32.91
CA LYS A 14 12.58 23.50 34.33
C LYS A 14 13.52 22.34 34.64
N ASP A 15 13.54 21.35 33.75
CA ASP A 15 14.31 20.12 33.93
C ASP A 15 15.78 20.28 33.48
N TYR A 16 16.06 21.23 32.58
CA TYR A 16 17.39 21.51 32.00
C TYR A 16 17.69 23.03 31.98
N PRO A 17 17.92 23.68 33.14
CA PRO A 17 18.07 25.13 33.24
C PRO A 17 19.34 25.69 32.56
N GLU A 18 20.33 24.84 32.29
CA GLU A 18 21.56 25.21 31.59
C GLU A 18 21.42 25.23 30.06
N LYS A 19 20.30 24.73 29.53
CA LYS A 19 20.05 24.60 28.09
C LYS A 19 19.39 25.84 27.51
N THR A 20 19.69 26.11 26.25
CA THR A 20 19.18 27.27 25.53
C THR A 20 17.78 27.03 24.95
N GLU A 21 17.12 28.09 24.50
CA GLU A 21 15.84 27.98 23.79
C GLU A 21 15.99 27.19 22.47
N ASP A 22 17.13 27.31 21.80
CA ASP A 22 17.43 26.54 20.59
C ASP A 22 17.55 25.04 20.86
N ASP A 23 18.13 24.65 22.01
CA ASP A 23 18.18 23.25 22.45
C ASP A 23 16.77 22.70 22.72
N ALA A 24 15.90 23.50 23.34
CA ALA A 24 14.51 23.13 23.60
C ALA A 24 13.71 22.96 22.30
N TYR A 25 13.94 23.83 21.31
CA TYR A 25 13.32 23.71 19.99
C TYR A 25 13.82 22.47 19.23
N ALA A 26 15.12 22.19 19.26
CA ALA A 26 15.67 20.98 18.64
C ALA A 26 15.12 19.69 19.28
N ALA A 27 15.01 19.64 20.61
CA ALA A 27 14.41 18.51 21.33
C ALA A 27 12.91 18.35 21.03
N TYR A 28 12.18 19.47 20.92
CA TYR A 28 10.77 19.47 20.51
C TYR A 28 10.59 18.90 19.11
N MET A 29 11.40 19.35 18.14
CA MET A 29 11.34 18.87 16.76
C MET A 29 11.73 17.38 16.66
N ALA A 30 12.73 16.93 17.41
CA ALA A 30 13.09 15.52 17.50
C ALA A 30 11.93 14.67 18.07
N SER A 31 11.26 15.14 19.13
CA SER A 31 10.10 14.44 19.71
C SER A 31 8.89 14.39 18.76
N LYS A 32 8.73 15.41 17.90
CA LYS A 32 7.69 15.44 16.86
C LYS A 32 8.02 14.47 15.72
N GLN A 33 9.29 14.30 15.38
CA GLN A 33 9.74 13.41 14.32
C GLN A 33 9.62 11.92 14.71
N GLU A 34 9.83 11.58 15.98
CA GLU A 34 9.44 10.27 16.54
C GLU A 34 7.92 10.06 16.54
N SER A 35 7.13 11.14 16.73
CA SER A 35 5.68 11.04 16.84
C SER A 35 4.98 10.72 15.51
N THR A 36 5.52 11.09 14.35
CA THR A 36 4.88 10.85 13.06
C THR A 36 4.99 9.40 12.60
N ASP A 37 6.17 8.79 12.73
CA ASP A 37 6.37 7.38 12.37
C ASP A 37 5.73 6.46 13.42
N ALA A 38 5.88 6.76 14.72
CA ALA A 38 5.23 5.98 15.76
C ALA A 38 3.69 6.11 15.72
N ALA A 39 3.14 7.30 15.41
CA ALA A 39 1.69 7.45 15.27
C ALA A 39 1.16 6.79 13.98
N PHE A 40 1.91 6.83 12.88
CA PHE A 40 1.57 6.09 11.66
C PHE A 40 1.59 4.59 11.91
N THR A 41 2.69 4.06 12.46
CA THR A 41 2.79 2.65 12.85
C THR A 41 1.70 2.27 13.84
N LYS A 42 1.42 3.08 14.87
CA LYS A 42 0.34 2.83 15.84
C LYS A 42 -1.05 2.86 15.20
N LYS A 43 -1.29 3.73 14.22
CA LYS A 43 -2.57 3.82 13.51
C LYS A 43 -2.74 2.68 12.50
N VAL A 44 -1.68 2.29 11.81
CA VAL A 44 -1.64 1.11 10.93
C VAL A 44 -1.83 -0.15 11.76
N LEU A 45 -1.09 -0.33 12.88
CA LEU A 45 -1.31 -1.41 13.84
C LEU A 45 -2.76 -1.40 14.33
N HIS A 46 -3.29 -0.24 14.73
CA HIS A 46 -4.67 -0.14 15.23
C HIS A 46 -5.71 -0.53 14.17
N LEU A 47 -5.53 -0.13 12.91
CA LEU A 47 -6.43 -0.51 11.82
C LEU A 47 -6.24 -1.97 11.40
N ALA A 48 -5.00 -2.45 11.33
CA ALA A 48 -4.63 -3.81 10.96
C ALA A 48 -5.07 -4.85 12.00
N PHE A 49 -5.23 -4.46 13.26
CA PHE A 49 -5.69 -5.35 14.33
C PHE A 49 -7.14 -5.16 14.72
N GLN A 50 -7.89 -4.28 14.04
CA GLN A 50 -9.34 -4.20 14.23
C GLN A 50 -10.09 -5.31 13.51
N THR A 51 -9.47 -5.91 12.48
CA THR A 51 -10.00 -7.04 11.74
C THR A 51 -9.02 -8.20 11.82
N GLU A 52 -9.54 -9.42 11.92
CA GLU A 52 -8.70 -10.63 12.01
C GLU A 52 -7.93 -10.89 10.72
N PHE A 53 -8.43 -10.35 9.61
CA PHE A 53 -7.87 -10.50 8.28
C PHE A 53 -7.95 -9.19 7.50
N GLN A 54 -6.90 -8.86 6.74
CA GLN A 54 -6.89 -7.67 5.90
C GLN A 54 -6.08 -7.88 4.62
N ASP A 55 -6.62 -7.42 3.49
CA ASP A 55 -5.90 -7.37 2.22
C ASP A 55 -5.37 -5.95 1.98
N ILE A 56 -4.06 -5.80 1.79
CA ILE A 56 -3.42 -4.53 1.43
C ILE A 56 -2.98 -4.61 -0.03
N VAL A 57 -3.71 -3.92 -0.89
CA VAL A 57 -3.41 -3.89 -2.32
C VAL A 57 -2.98 -2.50 -2.75
N GLN A 58 -1.71 -2.38 -3.11
CA GLN A 58 -1.09 -1.10 -3.47
C GLN A 58 0.04 -1.36 -4.47
N SER A 59 0.28 -0.43 -5.40
CA SER A 59 1.35 -0.58 -6.39
C SER A 59 2.75 -0.82 -5.77
N SER A 60 3.66 -1.40 -6.55
CA SER A 60 5.05 -1.62 -6.13
C SER A 60 5.80 -0.29 -5.97
N GLY A 61 6.74 -0.23 -5.03
CA GLY A 61 7.51 0.97 -4.69
C GLY A 61 6.86 1.88 -3.65
N TYR A 62 5.62 1.61 -3.24
CA TYR A 62 4.90 2.47 -2.28
C TYR A 62 5.20 2.16 -0.81
N GLY A 63 6.26 1.39 -0.54
CA GLY A 63 6.71 1.13 0.82
C GLY A 63 5.87 0.10 1.60
N LYS A 64 5.06 -0.74 0.96
CA LYS A 64 4.34 -1.86 1.63
C LYS A 64 5.30 -2.68 2.49
N THR A 65 6.32 -3.27 1.87
CA THR A 65 7.36 -4.05 2.56
C THR A 65 8.04 -3.25 3.66
N ARG A 66 8.34 -1.96 3.43
CA ARG A 66 8.96 -1.11 4.45
C ARG A 66 8.04 -0.91 5.65
N ALA A 67 6.75 -0.69 5.44
CA ALA A 67 5.76 -0.56 6.50
C ALA A 67 5.65 -1.87 7.30
N ILE A 68 5.67 -3.02 6.63
CA ILE A 68 5.64 -4.34 7.27
C ILE A 68 6.90 -4.59 8.10
N ILE A 69 8.09 -4.28 7.57
CA ILE A 69 9.35 -4.37 8.31
C ILE A 69 9.33 -3.44 9.53
N GLN A 70 8.81 -2.23 9.39
CA GLN A 70 8.65 -1.32 10.53
C GLN A 70 7.68 -1.89 11.56
N LEU A 71 6.61 -2.55 11.12
CA LEU A 71 5.67 -3.26 12.00
C LEU A 71 6.35 -4.33 12.83
N ALA A 72 7.26 -5.09 12.22
CA ALA A 72 8.02 -6.16 12.87
C ALA A 72 8.92 -5.65 14.01
N THR A 73 9.22 -4.34 14.05
CA THR A 73 9.94 -3.73 15.19
C THR A 73 9.06 -3.53 16.42
N ALA A 74 7.74 -3.49 16.24
CA ALA A 74 6.77 -3.24 17.30
C ALA A 74 6.05 -4.51 17.77
N GLN A 75 5.92 -5.52 16.91
CA GLN A 75 5.25 -6.78 17.22
C GLN A 75 5.92 -7.98 16.55
N PRO A 76 5.82 -9.17 17.17
CA PRO A 76 6.19 -10.43 16.52
C PRO A 76 5.45 -10.58 15.20
N LEU A 77 6.21 -10.93 14.17
CA LEU A 77 5.70 -10.98 12.80
C LEU A 77 6.40 -12.09 12.03
N ILE A 78 5.60 -12.92 11.37
CA ILE A 78 6.03 -13.87 10.35
C ILE A 78 5.87 -13.20 8.99
N TYR A 79 6.99 -13.04 8.28
CA TYR A 79 7.00 -12.48 6.94
C TYR A 79 7.27 -13.56 5.89
N VAL A 80 6.34 -13.74 4.96
CA VAL A 80 6.46 -14.71 3.86
C VAL A 80 6.34 -13.98 2.53
N CYS A 81 7.45 -13.83 1.81
CA CYS A 81 7.45 -13.36 0.44
C CYS A 81 7.27 -14.54 -0.53
N LEU A 82 6.26 -14.44 -1.39
CA LEU A 82 5.89 -15.46 -2.37
C LEU A 82 6.49 -15.22 -3.77
N HIS A 83 7.52 -14.38 -3.88
CA HIS A 83 8.24 -14.13 -5.14
C HIS A 83 8.67 -15.42 -5.86
N GLN A 84 8.92 -15.31 -7.15
CA GLN A 84 9.59 -16.38 -7.88
C GLN A 84 11.02 -16.57 -7.34
N VAL A 85 11.51 -17.82 -7.36
CA VAL A 85 12.85 -18.18 -6.85
C VAL A 85 13.95 -17.32 -7.49
N ASP A 86 13.80 -16.99 -8.77
CA ASP A 86 14.77 -16.21 -9.55
C ASP A 86 14.41 -14.72 -9.64
N SER A 87 13.47 -14.25 -8.80
CA SER A 87 13.11 -12.83 -8.71
C SER A 87 14.29 -12.03 -8.18
N ILE A 88 14.62 -10.93 -8.88
CA ILE A 88 15.54 -9.90 -8.39
C ILE A 88 14.83 -8.84 -7.52
N GLY A 89 13.54 -9.03 -7.25
CA GLY A 89 12.74 -8.12 -6.45
C GLY A 89 13.13 -8.13 -4.97
N TYR A 90 12.94 -6.99 -4.30
CA TYR A 90 13.06 -6.90 -2.85
C TYR A 90 11.67 -6.89 -2.20
N PRO A 91 11.44 -7.65 -1.13
CA PRO A 91 12.39 -8.57 -0.50
C PRO A 91 12.50 -9.90 -1.28
N PRO A 92 13.63 -10.62 -1.16
CA PRO A 92 13.77 -11.92 -1.81
C PRO A 92 12.69 -12.90 -1.32
N MET A 93 12.41 -13.92 -2.13
CA MET A 93 11.50 -14.99 -1.76
C MET A 93 11.90 -15.62 -0.42
N THR A 94 10.94 -15.81 0.47
CA THR A 94 11.20 -16.49 1.75
C THR A 94 11.64 -17.93 1.48
N PRO A 95 12.73 -18.42 2.09
CA PRO A 95 13.12 -19.83 1.96
C PRO A 95 11.94 -20.75 2.27
N LYS A 96 11.78 -21.83 1.50
CA LYS A 96 10.66 -22.79 1.59
C LYS A 96 9.27 -22.29 1.19
N SER A 97 9.06 -21.00 0.94
CA SER A 97 7.73 -20.52 0.52
C SER A 97 7.31 -21.08 -0.85
N SER A 98 8.25 -21.32 -1.77
CA SER A 98 7.97 -22.00 -3.04
C SER A 98 7.61 -23.48 -2.87
N GLU A 99 8.20 -24.16 -1.90
CA GLU A 99 7.88 -25.57 -1.57
C GLU A 99 6.47 -25.65 -0.97
N MET A 100 6.17 -24.78 -0.01
CA MET A 100 4.82 -24.61 0.55
C MET A 100 3.78 -24.39 -0.56
N LEU A 101 4.01 -23.42 -1.46
CA LEU A 101 3.10 -23.19 -2.59
C LEU A 101 2.99 -24.41 -3.49
N SER A 102 4.12 -25.04 -3.83
CA SER A 102 4.13 -26.23 -4.69
C SER A 102 3.32 -27.37 -4.10
N ASP A 103 3.40 -27.58 -2.78
CA ASP A 103 2.69 -28.66 -2.10
C ASP A 103 1.18 -28.38 -2.02
N ILE A 104 0.80 -27.14 -1.71
CA ILE A 104 -0.62 -26.71 -1.74
C ILE A 104 -1.20 -26.86 -3.15
N GLU A 105 -0.43 -26.54 -4.20
CA GLU A 105 -0.86 -26.66 -5.60
C GLU A 105 -0.92 -28.11 -6.12
N LYS A 106 -0.20 -29.04 -5.48
CA LYS A 106 -0.28 -30.46 -5.81
C LYS A 106 -1.56 -31.10 -5.32
N ALA A 107 -2.19 -30.54 -4.29
CA ALA A 107 -3.40 -31.06 -3.68
C ALA A 107 -4.51 -31.37 -4.71
N GLU A 108 -5.26 -32.42 -4.42
CA GLU A 108 -6.33 -32.92 -5.29
C GLU A 108 -7.66 -32.20 -5.06
N SER A 109 -7.84 -31.57 -3.90
CA SER A 109 -9.04 -30.85 -3.50
C SER A 109 -8.73 -29.64 -2.63
N ILE A 110 -9.72 -28.77 -2.44
CA ILE A 110 -9.59 -27.60 -1.56
C ILE A 110 -9.37 -27.99 -0.10
N ASP A 111 -9.93 -29.12 0.35
CA ASP A 111 -9.77 -29.59 1.72
C ASP A 111 -8.37 -30.20 1.96
N ASP A 112 -7.85 -30.91 0.97
CA ASP A 112 -6.46 -31.40 0.95
C ASP A 112 -5.47 -30.22 0.93
N ALA A 113 -5.71 -29.21 0.07
CA ALA A 113 -4.91 -27.99 0.02
C ALA A 113 -4.93 -27.22 1.35
N LYS A 114 -6.09 -27.18 2.01
CA LYS A 114 -6.28 -26.56 3.32
C LYS A 114 -5.50 -27.32 4.40
N GLU A 115 -5.53 -28.66 4.40
CA GLU A 115 -4.77 -29.48 5.35
C GLU A 115 -3.25 -29.24 5.20
N ILE A 116 -2.74 -29.25 3.96
CA ILE A 116 -1.34 -28.94 3.66
C ILE A 116 -0.98 -27.52 4.11
N ALA A 117 -1.80 -26.52 3.79
CA ALA A 117 -1.58 -25.14 4.21
C ALA A 117 -1.60 -24.98 5.74
N SER A 118 -2.48 -25.71 6.45
CA SER A 118 -2.55 -25.73 7.91
C SER A 118 -1.26 -26.25 8.50
N GLN A 119 -0.76 -27.39 8.02
CA GLN A 119 0.48 -27.99 8.51
C GLN A 119 1.68 -27.03 8.40
N TRP A 120 1.79 -26.32 7.26
CA TRP A 120 2.83 -25.31 7.07
C TRP A 120 2.69 -24.13 8.04
N LEU A 121 1.50 -23.52 8.10
CA LEU A 121 1.28 -22.32 8.90
C LEU A 121 1.30 -22.59 10.40
N GLU A 122 0.68 -23.68 10.86
CA GLU A 122 0.70 -24.10 12.27
C GLU A 122 2.12 -24.38 12.75
N LEU A 123 2.94 -25.06 11.94
CA LEU A 123 4.34 -25.32 12.31
C LEU A 123 5.12 -24.01 12.47
N ILE A 124 4.96 -23.07 11.53
CA ILE A 124 5.66 -21.78 11.58
C ILE A 124 5.19 -20.97 12.80
N ILE A 125 3.87 -20.89 13.04
CA ILE A 125 3.28 -20.16 14.16
C ILE A 125 3.73 -20.76 15.48
N TRP A 126 3.63 -22.08 15.63
CA TRP A 126 3.98 -22.75 16.88
C TRP A 126 5.44 -22.52 17.26
N VAL A 127 6.37 -22.66 16.29
CA VAL A 127 7.79 -22.36 16.50
C VAL A 127 8.00 -20.89 16.88
N PHE A 128 7.29 -19.95 16.23
CA PHE A 128 7.44 -18.53 16.52
C PHE A 128 6.84 -18.12 17.87
N CYS A 129 5.66 -18.62 18.23
CA CYS A 129 5.00 -18.34 19.50
C CYS A 129 5.85 -18.85 20.67
N ASP A 130 6.44 -20.05 20.54
CA ASP A 130 7.36 -20.61 21.54
C ASP A 130 8.61 -19.73 21.72
N ILE A 131 9.20 -19.22 20.63
CA ILE A 131 10.38 -18.37 20.68
C ILE A 131 10.07 -16.97 21.24
N THR A 132 8.90 -16.41 20.92
CA THR A 132 8.57 -15.00 21.21
C THR A 132 7.80 -14.81 22.51
N GLU A 133 7.36 -15.90 23.16
CA GLU A 133 6.49 -15.87 24.34
C GLU A 133 5.23 -15.00 24.12
N THR A 134 4.68 -15.02 22.89
CA THR A 134 3.51 -14.22 22.53
C THR A 134 2.30 -15.07 22.16
N ASP A 135 1.14 -14.65 22.66
CA ASP A 135 -0.13 -15.36 22.43
C ASP A 135 -0.69 -15.13 21.03
N LYS A 136 -0.25 -14.06 20.34
CA LYS A 136 -0.76 -13.70 19.02
C LYS A 136 0.31 -13.08 18.13
N ILE A 137 0.41 -13.57 16.89
CA ILE A 137 1.42 -13.16 15.91
C ILE A 137 0.80 -12.59 14.64
N ALA A 138 1.46 -11.63 13.99
CA ALA A 138 1.03 -11.19 12.67
C ALA A 138 1.69 -12.03 11.57
N ILE A 139 0.93 -12.47 10.57
CA ILE A 139 1.42 -13.22 9.40
C ILE A 139 1.19 -12.37 8.16
N PHE A 140 2.27 -12.03 7.48
CA PHE A 140 2.22 -11.26 6.25
C PHE A 140 2.63 -12.12 5.07
N LEU A 141 1.73 -12.25 4.10
CA LEU A 141 1.99 -12.92 2.83
C LEU A 141 2.16 -11.86 1.74
N ASP A 142 3.41 -11.50 1.44
CA ASP A 142 3.71 -10.56 0.37
C ASP A 142 3.72 -11.23 -1.00
N GLU A 143 3.30 -10.47 -2.00
CA GLU A 143 3.11 -10.94 -3.39
C GLU A 143 2.10 -12.08 -3.45
N SER A 144 1.04 -11.93 -2.66
CA SER A 144 -0.09 -12.86 -2.54
C SER A 144 -0.84 -13.11 -3.85
N PHE A 145 -0.63 -12.29 -4.91
CA PHE A 145 -1.08 -12.58 -6.27
C PHE A 145 -0.71 -13.99 -6.73
N ARG A 146 0.44 -14.49 -6.28
CA ARG A 146 0.98 -15.80 -6.63
C ARG A 146 0.03 -16.93 -6.23
N LEU A 147 -0.75 -16.74 -5.17
CA LEU A 147 -1.80 -17.65 -4.74
C LEU A 147 -2.95 -17.80 -5.76
N LEU A 148 -3.05 -16.86 -6.70
CA LEU A 148 -4.09 -16.81 -7.73
C LEU A 148 -3.61 -17.35 -9.08
N GLU A 149 -2.31 -17.56 -9.27
CA GLU A 149 -1.74 -17.90 -10.58
C GLU A 149 -2.06 -19.33 -11.00
N ASN A 150 -2.12 -20.26 -10.06
CA ASN A 150 -2.36 -21.67 -10.39
C ASN A 150 -3.87 -21.98 -10.41
N LYS A 151 -4.36 -22.31 -11.62
CA LYS A 151 -5.75 -22.69 -11.88
C LYS A 151 -5.82 -24.18 -12.26
N LYS A 152 -5.70 -25.08 -11.29
CA LYS A 152 -6.16 -26.47 -11.51
C LYS A 152 -7.69 -26.47 -11.47
N GLY A 153 -8.32 -26.85 -12.59
CA GLY A 153 -9.79 -26.92 -12.68
C GLY A 153 -10.52 -25.57 -12.67
N GLY A 154 -9.81 -24.45 -12.86
CA GLY A 154 -10.41 -23.10 -12.85
C GLY A 154 -10.60 -22.49 -11.46
N GLU A 155 -10.41 -23.26 -10.39
CA GLU A 155 -10.46 -22.77 -9.02
C GLU A 155 -9.08 -22.29 -8.54
N LYS A 156 -9.08 -21.24 -7.72
CA LYS A 156 -7.87 -20.64 -7.11
C LYS A 156 -7.55 -21.36 -5.81
N LEU A 157 -7.16 -22.63 -5.96
CA LEU A 157 -7.03 -23.60 -4.87
C LEU A 157 -6.17 -23.07 -3.71
N ALA A 158 -4.96 -22.58 -4.02
CA ALA A 158 -3.99 -22.12 -3.02
C ALA A 158 -4.50 -20.91 -2.24
N PHE A 159 -5.07 -19.93 -2.93
CA PHE A 159 -5.67 -18.76 -2.28
C PHE A 159 -6.78 -19.15 -1.31
N HIS A 160 -7.74 -19.97 -1.75
CA HIS A 160 -8.85 -20.35 -0.88
C HIS A 160 -8.40 -21.22 0.29
N ALA A 161 -7.43 -22.10 0.09
CA ALA A 161 -6.83 -22.90 1.16
C ALA A 161 -6.18 -22.03 2.22
N ILE A 162 -5.23 -21.17 1.82
CA ILE A 162 -4.54 -20.25 2.74
C ILE A 162 -5.51 -19.31 3.44
N HIS A 163 -6.46 -18.73 2.71
CA HIS A 163 -7.46 -17.83 3.30
C HIS A 163 -8.31 -18.54 4.36
N ARG A 164 -8.73 -19.79 4.13
CA ARG A 164 -9.48 -20.58 5.13
C ARG A 164 -8.63 -20.88 6.35
N VAL A 165 -7.36 -21.24 6.16
CA VAL A 165 -6.44 -21.54 7.27
C VAL A 165 -6.18 -20.29 8.09
N LEU A 166 -5.90 -19.13 7.47
CA LEU A 166 -5.71 -17.88 8.20
C LEU A 166 -6.93 -17.49 9.05
N HIS A 167 -8.14 -17.76 8.55
CA HIS A 167 -9.36 -17.55 9.33
C HIS A 167 -9.50 -18.57 10.48
N MET A 168 -9.09 -19.83 10.30
CA MET A 168 -9.08 -20.82 11.38
C MET A 168 -8.08 -20.48 12.48
N LEU A 169 -7.04 -19.71 12.14
CA LEU A 169 -5.96 -19.31 13.05
C LEU A 169 -6.19 -17.94 13.67
N SER A 170 -7.35 -17.30 13.49
CA SER A 170 -7.58 -15.91 13.89
C SER A 170 -7.49 -15.67 15.41
N ASP A 171 -7.69 -16.70 16.22
CA ASP A 171 -7.45 -16.69 17.67
C ASP A 171 -5.97 -16.47 18.01
N TYR A 172 -5.05 -16.97 17.17
CA TYR A 172 -3.60 -17.01 17.41
C TYR A 172 -2.80 -16.14 16.44
N ALA A 173 -3.41 -15.69 15.34
CA ALA A 173 -2.72 -14.93 14.31
C ALA A 173 -3.59 -13.85 13.69
N TYR A 174 -2.95 -12.78 13.21
CA TYR A 174 -3.55 -11.82 12.27
C TYR A 174 -3.03 -12.11 10.88
N GLY A 175 -3.92 -12.36 9.92
CA GLY A 175 -3.54 -12.65 8.53
C GLY A 175 -3.60 -11.42 7.66
N ILE A 176 -2.48 -11.05 7.01
CA ILE A 176 -2.44 -9.92 6.08
C ILE A 176 -1.87 -10.35 4.75
N LEU A 177 -2.67 -10.23 3.69
CA LEU A 177 -2.21 -10.47 2.32
C LEU A 177 -1.82 -9.14 1.70
N THR A 178 -0.59 -9.05 1.18
CA THR A 178 -0.16 -7.86 0.44
C THR A 178 0.06 -8.18 -1.01
N ASP A 179 -0.38 -7.27 -1.88
CA ASP A 179 -0.24 -7.44 -3.33
C ASP A 179 0.07 -6.11 -4.01
N THR A 180 0.82 -6.21 -5.10
CA THR A 180 1.08 -5.15 -6.06
C THR A 180 -0.03 -5.04 -7.12
N ASN A 181 -0.77 -6.13 -7.37
CA ASN A 181 -1.76 -6.22 -8.44
C ASN A 181 -3.20 -6.22 -7.89
N SER A 182 -4.05 -5.33 -8.41
CA SER A 182 -5.47 -5.15 -8.02
C SER A 182 -6.37 -6.41 -8.11
N SER A 183 -5.85 -7.50 -8.66
CA SER A 183 -6.61 -8.73 -8.91
C SER A 183 -6.92 -9.54 -7.63
N ALA A 184 -6.10 -9.44 -6.58
CA ALA A 184 -6.34 -10.08 -5.29
C ALA A 184 -7.43 -9.38 -4.46
N ALA A 185 -7.46 -8.04 -4.48
CA ALA A 185 -8.47 -7.24 -3.77
C ALA A 185 -9.92 -7.59 -4.17
N ASN A 186 -10.13 -8.05 -5.40
CA ASN A 186 -11.46 -8.37 -5.93
C ASN A 186 -12.02 -9.73 -5.46
N LEU A 187 -11.31 -10.45 -4.57
CA LEU A 187 -11.65 -11.81 -4.15
C LEU A 187 -11.92 -11.96 -2.64
N ALA A 188 -11.72 -10.90 -1.85
CA ALA A 188 -12.12 -10.87 -0.45
C ALA A 188 -13.65 -11.06 -0.34
N PRO A 189 -14.14 -12.07 0.41
CA PRO A 189 -15.56 -12.38 0.45
C PRO A 189 -16.33 -11.41 1.36
N TRP A 190 -17.35 -10.81 0.75
CA TRP A 190 -18.65 -10.48 1.31
C TRP A 190 -19.07 -11.24 2.58
N GLN A 191 -19.19 -10.53 3.70
CA GLN A 191 -20.19 -10.73 4.77
C GLN A 191 -20.59 -9.29 5.19
N GLU A 192 -21.85 -8.81 5.17
CA GLU A 192 -23.16 -9.37 5.49
C GLU A 192 -24.23 -9.16 4.39
N LYS A 193 -25.29 -9.97 4.44
CA LYS A 193 -26.48 -9.92 3.57
C LYS A 193 -27.24 -8.59 3.68
N ILE A 194 -27.27 -7.80 2.61
CA ILE A 194 -28.39 -6.90 2.28
C ILE A 194 -29.08 -7.45 1.02
N HIS A 195 -30.41 -7.44 1.02
CA HIS A 195 -31.31 -8.21 0.16
C HIS A 195 -31.03 -8.18 -1.36
N GLN A 196 -31.16 -9.37 -1.96
CA GLN A 196 -31.00 -9.78 -3.36
C GLN A 196 -32.11 -9.27 -4.32
N HIS A 197 -32.30 -7.96 -4.45
CA HIS A 197 -32.93 -7.40 -5.64
C HIS A 197 -32.07 -6.21 -6.11
N GLU A 198 -31.76 -6.17 -7.40
CA GLU A 198 -30.95 -5.14 -8.11
C GLU A 198 -29.45 -5.43 -8.36
N ILE A 199 -29.07 -6.66 -8.74
CA ILE A 199 -27.86 -6.88 -9.56
C ILE A 199 -28.22 -7.66 -10.83
N THR A 200 -29.08 -7.04 -11.63
CA THR A 200 -29.16 -7.21 -13.08
C THR A 200 -29.06 -5.82 -13.67
N ASN A 201 -27.83 -5.29 -13.79
CA ASN A 201 -27.44 -4.23 -14.72
C ASN A 201 -25.96 -3.82 -14.51
N PHE A 202 -25.01 -4.70 -14.85
CA PHE A 202 -23.65 -4.29 -15.21
C PHE A 202 -23.11 -5.11 -16.40
N ALA A 203 -23.99 -5.29 -17.39
CA ALA A 203 -23.64 -5.73 -18.74
C ALA A 203 -24.19 -4.71 -19.74
N SER A 204 -23.67 -3.49 -19.72
CA SER A 204 -23.72 -2.52 -20.82
C SER A 204 -23.11 -1.19 -20.36
N ILE A 205 -21.81 -1.03 -20.60
CA ILE A 205 -21.15 0.17 -21.16
C ILE A 205 -19.74 -0.35 -21.53
N HIS A 206 -19.67 -1.03 -22.66
CA HIS A 206 -18.43 -1.08 -23.43
C HIS A 206 -18.58 -0.05 -24.55
N HIS A 207 -17.85 1.05 -24.43
CA HIS A 207 -17.29 1.70 -25.60
C HIS A 207 -15.80 1.40 -25.60
N SER A 208 -15.37 0.96 -26.77
CA SER A 208 -14.08 0.39 -27.13
C SER A 208 -12.91 1.31 -26.78
N TYR A 209 -12.08 0.89 -25.82
CA TYR A 209 -10.69 1.30 -25.78
C TYR A 209 -9.84 0.18 -26.39
N THR A 210 -8.96 0.53 -27.33
CA THR A 210 -8.06 -0.44 -27.99
C THR A 210 -6.95 -0.88 -27.04
N LEU A 211 -6.36 -2.05 -27.26
CA LEU A 211 -5.23 -2.59 -26.50
C LEU A 211 -4.05 -1.60 -26.37
N GLN A 212 -3.90 -0.66 -27.32
CA GLN A 212 -2.92 0.43 -27.28
C GLN A 212 -3.20 1.49 -26.20
N GLN A 213 -4.46 1.72 -25.83
CA GLN A 213 -4.82 2.65 -24.75
C GLN A 213 -4.58 2.04 -23.38
N TRP A 214 -4.71 0.72 -23.23
CA TRP A 214 -4.41 0.02 -21.96
C TRP A 214 -2.91 0.03 -21.62
N ILE A 215 -2.04 -0.07 -22.66
CA ILE A 215 -0.58 0.09 -22.53
C ILE A 215 -0.19 1.52 -22.12
N ALA A 216 -0.99 2.54 -22.45
CA ALA A 216 -0.74 3.92 -22.03
C ALA A 216 -1.03 4.16 -20.53
N TYR A 217 -1.73 3.24 -19.86
CA TYR A 217 -2.12 3.36 -18.45
C TYR A 217 -1.51 2.30 -17.52
N SER A 218 -0.64 1.40 -18.01
CA SER A 218 0.02 0.37 -17.20
C SER A 218 1.10 0.90 -16.23
N SER A 219 1.34 0.16 -15.14
CA SER A 219 2.36 0.42 -14.12
C SER A 219 3.80 0.42 -14.66
N LEU A 220 4.66 1.22 -14.02
CA LEU A 220 6.06 1.57 -14.35
C LEU A 220 7.01 0.44 -14.80
N TRP A 221 6.71 -0.83 -14.53
CA TRP A 221 7.64 -1.95 -14.68
C TRP A 221 7.71 -2.58 -16.09
N VAL A 222 6.90 -2.10 -17.04
CA VAL A 222 6.97 -2.57 -18.44
C VAL A 222 8.12 -1.92 -19.23
N ALA A 223 8.72 -0.84 -18.72
CA ALA A 223 9.91 -0.25 -19.32
C ALA A 223 11.17 -1.00 -18.84
N LYS A 224 11.50 -2.12 -19.49
CA LYS A 224 12.81 -2.78 -19.31
C LYS A 224 13.62 -2.80 -20.60
N SER A 225 14.92 -2.56 -20.40
CA SER A 225 16.08 -3.00 -21.20
C SER A 225 16.73 -1.98 -22.16
N HIS A 226 18.03 -1.74 -21.91
CA HIS A 226 19.06 -1.12 -22.77
C HIS A 226 18.98 0.39 -23.06
N SER A 227 19.15 1.21 -22.02
CA SER A 227 19.47 2.63 -22.16
C SER A 227 20.35 3.09 -20.99
N ASN A 228 21.10 4.17 -21.21
CA ASN A 228 21.88 4.85 -20.19
C ASN A 228 20.97 5.11 -18.96
N GLU A 229 21.40 4.75 -17.76
CA GLU A 229 20.58 4.82 -16.54
C GLU A 229 19.94 6.20 -16.34
N TYR A 230 20.64 7.25 -16.80
CA TYR A 230 20.18 8.62 -16.87
C TYR A 230 18.92 8.81 -17.73
N ASP A 231 18.87 8.23 -18.92
CA ASP A 231 17.72 8.34 -19.84
C ASP A 231 16.49 7.63 -19.25
N ASN A 232 16.70 6.49 -18.57
CA ASN A 232 15.63 5.80 -17.85
C ASN A 232 15.07 6.65 -16.71
N PHE A 233 15.95 7.28 -15.93
CA PHE A 233 15.54 8.17 -14.85
C PHE A 233 14.76 9.38 -15.38
N CYS A 234 15.22 10.03 -16.45
CA CYS A 234 14.49 11.11 -17.10
C CYS A 234 13.12 10.65 -17.62
N ASN A 235 13.02 9.45 -18.19
CA ASN A 235 11.75 8.88 -18.63
C ASN A 235 10.79 8.65 -17.45
N ILE A 236 11.28 8.19 -16.30
CA ILE A 236 10.49 8.01 -15.08
C ILE A 236 9.97 9.35 -14.57
N ILE A 237 10.82 10.38 -14.49
CA ILE A 237 10.40 11.73 -14.08
C ILE A 237 9.37 12.30 -15.06
N ASN A 238 9.56 12.14 -16.36
CA ASN A 238 8.59 12.60 -17.37
C ASN A 238 7.25 11.87 -17.27
N LEU A 239 7.26 10.58 -16.97
CA LEU A 239 6.05 9.81 -16.72
C LEU A 239 5.35 10.26 -15.44
N ALA A 240 6.09 10.51 -14.36
CA ALA A 240 5.55 11.07 -13.13
C ALA A 240 4.91 12.44 -13.38
N LYS A 241 5.56 13.32 -14.14
CA LYS A 241 4.98 14.60 -14.59
C LYS A 241 3.68 14.39 -15.36
N PHE A 242 3.68 13.53 -16.36
CA PHE A 242 2.49 13.21 -17.16
C PHE A 242 1.30 12.78 -16.29
N LYS A 243 1.57 11.95 -15.27
CA LYS A 243 0.55 11.47 -14.35
C LYS A 243 0.10 12.54 -13.34
N LEU A 244 1.00 13.34 -12.80
CA LEU A 244 0.66 14.51 -11.96
C LEU A 244 -0.20 15.54 -12.72
N LEU A 245 -0.14 15.55 -14.05
CA LEU A 245 -0.96 16.40 -14.92
C LEU A 245 -2.25 15.72 -15.43
N GLY A 246 -2.66 14.59 -14.84
CA GLY A 246 -3.92 13.96 -15.25
C GLY A 246 -3.83 13.19 -16.58
N GLY A 247 -2.62 12.86 -17.05
CA GLY A 247 -2.40 12.28 -18.37
C GLY A 247 -2.23 13.30 -19.49
N VAL A 248 -1.85 14.54 -19.16
CA VAL A 248 -1.52 15.58 -20.14
C VAL A 248 -0.02 15.79 -20.20
N ALA A 249 0.52 15.88 -21.42
CA ALA A 249 1.97 15.91 -21.64
C ALA A 249 2.67 17.16 -21.05
N THR A 250 1.99 18.32 -21.06
CA THR A 250 2.57 19.58 -20.59
C THR A 250 1.51 20.47 -19.95
N TRP A 251 1.90 21.25 -18.95
CA TRP A 251 1.01 22.12 -18.19
C TRP A 251 0.24 23.13 -19.06
N HIS A 252 0.88 23.69 -20.10
CA HIS A 252 0.25 24.68 -20.99
C HIS A 252 -0.90 24.10 -21.82
N LYS A 253 -0.97 22.78 -21.99
CA LYS A 253 -2.05 22.11 -22.72
C LYS A 253 -3.30 21.87 -21.87
N LEU A 254 -3.21 22.05 -20.55
CA LEU A 254 -4.34 21.91 -19.65
C LEU A 254 -5.30 23.11 -19.78
N GLU A 255 -6.58 22.82 -19.80
CA GLU A 255 -7.63 23.83 -19.65
C GLU A 255 -7.66 24.40 -18.22
N LYS A 256 -8.31 25.54 -18.04
CA LYS A 256 -8.38 26.23 -16.73
C LYS A 256 -8.95 25.36 -15.61
N ALA A 257 -9.93 24.51 -15.92
CA ALA A 257 -10.53 23.59 -14.95
C ALA A 257 -9.55 22.46 -14.57
N GLU A 258 -8.85 21.90 -15.56
CA GLU A 258 -7.89 20.81 -15.37
C GLU A 258 -6.64 21.28 -14.61
N LYS A 259 -6.16 22.50 -14.87
CA LYS A 259 -5.05 23.11 -14.10
C LYS A 259 -5.33 23.18 -12.61
N ARG A 260 -6.59 23.39 -12.20
CA ARG A 260 -6.94 23.40 -10.77
C ARG A 260 -6.83 22.01 -10.17
N ALA A 261 -7.26 20.98 -10.89
CA ALA A 261 -7.12 19.59 -10.44
C ALA A 261 -5.64 19.20 -10.39
N ALA A 262 -4.87 19.49 -11.44
CA ALA A 262 -3.43 19.19 -11.52
C ALA A 262 -2.56 20.01 -10.56
N ALA A 263 -3.01 21.18 -10.09
CA ALA A 263 -2.29 21.94 -9.07
C ALA A 263 -2.25 21.20 -7.72
N VAL A 264 -3.34 20.53 -7.34
CA VAL A 264 -3.44 19.80 -6.07
C VAL A 264 -2.35 18.72 -5.92
N PRO A 265 -2.18 17.75 -6.83
CA PRO A 265 -1.15 16.73 -6.73
C PRO A 265 0.26 17.32 -6.78
N VAL A 266 0.51 18.32 -7.64
CA VAL A 266 1.83 18.97 -7.75
C VAL A 266 2.23 19.61 -6.42
N ILE A 267 1.32 20.34 -5.78
CA ILE A 267 1.58 20.93 -4.47
C ILE A 267 1.61 19.85 -3.38
N ALA A 268 0.68 18.90 -3.40
CA ALA A 268 0.56 17.87 -2.37
C ALA A 268 1.78 16.93 -2.33
N SER A 269 2.37 16.61 -3.48
CA SER A 269 3.60 15.83 -3.58
C SER A 269 4.82 16.53 -3.00
N THR A 270 4.82 17.87 -2.90
CA THR A 270 5.94 18.64 -2.34
C THR A 270 5.71 19.08 -0.89
N ALA A 271 4.45 19.25 -0.48
CA ALA A 271 4.08 19.77 0.84
C ALA A 271 3.39 18.74 1.76
N VAL A 272 3.32 17.46 1.35
CA VAL A 272 2.68 16.36 2.12
C VAL A 272 1.24 16.73 2.51
N LEU A 273 0.45 17.18 1.54
CA LEU A 273 -0.91 17.63 1.81
C LEU A 273 -1.89 16.46 1.82
N TYR A 274 -2.73 16.42 2.85
CA TYR A 274 -3.95 15.63 2.86
C TYR A 274 -5.07 16.40 2.16
N VAL A 275 -5.75 15.75 1.22
CA VAL A 275 -6.95 16.35 0.60
C VAL A 275 -8.15 15.97 1.45
N SER A 276 -8.99 16.96 1.75
CA SER A 276 -10.18 16.76 2.58
C SER A 276 -11.09 15.67 1.99
N PRO A 277 -11.60 14.73 2.82
CA PRO A 277 -12.43 13.63 2.36
C PRO A 277 -13.80 14.03 1.82
N VAL A 278 -14.21 15.27 2.07
CA VAL A 278 -15.48 15.85 1.60
C VAL A 278 -15.35 16.49 0.21
N SER A 279 -14.12 16.54 -0.33
CA SER A 279 -13.90 17.19 -1.62
C SER A 279 -14.37 16.33 -2.78
N SER A 280 -15.27 16.87 -3.61
CA SER A 280 -15.69 16.24 -4.86
C SER A 280 -14.53 16.01 -5.85
N ILE A 281 -13.39 16.69 -5.64
CA ILE A 281 -12.19 16.52 -6.46
C ILE A 281 -11.42 15.25 -6.11
N ALA A 282 -11.64 14.66 -4.93
CA ALA A 282 -10.84 13.51 -4.46
C ALA A 282 -10.98 12.30 -5.40
N VAL A 283 -12.19 12.04 -5.90
CA VAL A 283 -12.45 10.98 -6.89
C VAL A 283 -11.64 11.22 -8.16
N GLU A 284 -11.61 12.46 -8.64
CA GLU A 284 -10.85 12.82 -9.83
C GLU A 284 -9.35 12.64 -9.61
N LEU A 285 -8.84 13.07 -8.47
CA LEU A 285 -7.43 12.97 -8.14
C LEU A 285 -6.93 11.52 -8.05
N VAL A 286 -7.74 10.61 -7.49
CA VAL A 286 -7.45 9.16 -7.49
C VAL A 286 -7.46 8.62 -8.91
N ARG A 287 -8.46 9.02 -9.72
CA ARG A 287 -8.65 8.49 -11.06
C ARG A 287 -7.54 8.91 -12.03
N THR A 288 -7.17 10.18 -12.03
CA THR A 288 -6.34 10.75 -13.10
C THR A 288 -4.98 11.24 -12.61
N HIS A 289 -4.81 11.54 -11.32
CA HIS A 289 -3.66 12.28 -10.81
C HIS A 289 -2.81 11.52 -9.78
N MET A 290 -2.84 10.19 -9.75
CA MET A 290 -2.03 9.36 -8.83
C MET A 290 -2.29 9.60 -7.33
N ALA A 291 -3.46 10.11 -6.92
CA ALA A 291 -3.77 10.15 -5.49
C ALA A 291 -3.87 8.73 -4.93
N ILE A 292 -3.32 8.53 -3.73
CA ILE A 292 -3.50 7.29 -3.00
C ILE A 292 -4.80 7.38 -2.23
N LEU A 293 -5.73 6.47 -2.52
CA LEU A 293 -6.92 6.28 -1.73
C LEU A 293 -6.57 5.54 -0.43
N ILE A 294 -6.76 6.20 0.70
CA ILE A 294 -6.53 5.63 2.04
C ILE A 294 -7.78 4.94 2.55
N ALA A 295 -8.94 5.60 2.45
CA ALA A 295 -10.19 5.10 2.98
C ALA A 295 -11.38 5.64 2.19
N VAL A 296 -12.47 4.89 2.21
CA VAL A 296 -13.77 5.27 1.65
C VAL A 296 -14.82 5.01 2.72
N ASP A 297 -15.83 5.88 2.82
CA ASP A 297 -16.99 5.63 3.69
C ASP A 297 -17.95 4.59 3.10
N ASP A 298 -18.85 4.04 3.92
CA ASP A 298 -19.79 3.00 3.50
C ASP A 298 -20.71 3.44 2.34
N SER A 299 -20.93 4.75 2.18
CA SER A 299 -21.75 5.30 1.09
C SER A 299 -20.99 5.56 -0.21
N CYS A 300 -19.67 5.33 -0.22
CA CYS A 300 -18.76 5.64 -1.33
C CYS A 300 -18.78 7.11 -1.78
N LYS A 301 -19.16 8.03 -0.88
CA LYS A 301 -19.25 9.48 -1.16
C LYS A 301 -18.06 10.26 -0.63
N PHE A 302 -17.39 9.74 0.39
CA PHE A 302 -16.27 10.40 1.07
C PHE A 302 -15.01 9.58 0.90
N LEU A 303 -13.98 10.18 0.32
CA LEU A 303 -12.71 9.52 0.00
C LEU A 303 -11.57 10.23 0.74
N VAL A 304 -10.92 9.54 1.67
CA VAL A 304 -9.68 10.04 2.27
C VAL A 304 -8.54 9.70 1.31
N ILE A 305 -7.86 10.71 0.76
CA ILE A 305 -6.76 10.52 -0.17
C ILE A 305 -5.49 11.22 0.31
N THR A 306 -4.32 10.75 -0.13
CA THR A 306 -3.03 11.36 0.16
C THR A 306 -2.11 11.36 -1.05
N TYR A 307 -1.12 12.25 -1.01
CA TYR A 307 0.06 12.23 -1.85
C TYR A 307 1.27 12.09 -0.94
N PRO A 308 1.93 10.93 -0.89
CA PRO A 308 3.16 10.83 -0.13
C PRO A 308 4.21 11.75 -0.77
N SER A 309 5.02 12.42 0.06
CA SER A 309 6.27 13.01 -0.40
C SER A 309 7.22 11.88 -0.76
N GLU A 310 7.12 11.42 -2.00
CA GLU A 310 8.05 10.48 -2.58
C GLU A 310 9.04 11.29 -3.45
N PRO A 311 10.35 11.00 -3.40
CA PRO A 311 11.37 11.80 -4.09
C PRO A 311 11.13 11.98 -5.58
N LEU A 312 10.65 10.96 -6.31
CA LEU A 312 10.37 11.06 -7.75
C LEU A 312 9.16 11.97 -8.02
N LEU A 313 8.07 11.84 -7.27
CA LEU A 313 6.91 12.73 -7.41
C LEU A 313 7.24 14.16 -7.00
N SER A 314 8.07 14.34 -5.98
CA SER A 314 8.55 15.65 -5.53
C SER A 314 9.43 16.31 -6.59
N GLU A 315 10.37 15.56 -7.18
CA GLU A 315 11.23 16.02 -8.27
C GLU A 315 10.44 16.33 -9.53
N ALA A 316 9.47 15.48 -9.89
CA ALA A 316 8.57 15.70 -11.01
C ALA A 316 7.71 16.97 -10.80
N ALA A 317 7.14 17.14 -9.61
CA ALA A 317 6.37 18.32 -9.23
C ALA A 317 7.23 19.59 -9.26
N PHE A 318 8.44 19.54 -8.70
CA PHE A 318 9.40 20.65 -8.74
C PHE A 318 9.76 21.02 -10.18
N GLY A 319 10.00 20.03 -11.03
CA GLY A 319 10.25 20.22 -12.45
C GLY A 319 9.04 20.75 -13.22
N LEU A 320 7.81 20.60 -12.74
CA LEU A 320 6.62 21.26 -13.32
C LEU A 320 6.51 22.71 -12.87
N MET A 321 6.81 22.99 -11.60
CA MET A 321 6.78 24.36 -11.06
C MET A 321 7.90 25.25 -11.64
N SER A 322 9.05 24.67 -11.97
CA SER A 322 10.23 25.41 -12.47
C SER A 322 10.12 25.83 -13.94
N VAL A 323 9.24 25.19 -14.73
CA VAL A 323 9.09 25.45 -16.18
C VAL A 323 8.29 26.73 -16.46
N GLU A 324 7.54 27.27 -15.49
CA GLU A 324 6.84 28.55 -15.64
C GLU A 324 7.73 29.79 -15.39
N SER A 325 8.98 29.60 -14.95
CA SER A 325 9.93 30.69 -14.70
C SER A 325 10.89 31.02 -15.87
N ALA A 326 10.74 30.36 -17.02
CA ALA A 326 11.52 30.59 -18.25
C ALA A 326 10.60 30.95 -19.42
#